data_AF-A0A2A2PZH2-F1
#
_entry.id   AF-A0A2A2PZH2-F1
#
_cell.length_a   1.000
_cell.length_b   1.000
_cell.length_c   1.000
_cell.angle_alpha   90.00
_cell.angle_beta   90.00
_cell.angle_gamma   90.00
#
_symmetry.space_group_name_H-M   'P 1'
#
loop_
_entity.id
_entity.type
_entity.pdbx_description
1 polymer ?
#
loop_
_entity_poly.entity_id
_entity_poly.type
_entity_poly.pdbx_seq_one_letter_code
_entity_poly.pdbx_strand_id
1 'polypeptide(L)'
;KGKNNRLTASVVDGGTYKFFVHVEGTDHRIDHCYFANKSSANPTLQIEVDPKTPNHHRLERNHFGPRAPLGRNGGETIRIGYSHQSMSNSRTTVQENLFDRCDGEIEIISSKSGENIYRANTFRDCDGMLTLRHGDRNVVDGNFFFGGRKPNSGGIRIIGEDHVVTNNYIEGVMKGGIWITSGVPNSALNQYFVAQRAVIAGNTVVASAGPCLDLAAGLGGAGRTLRPEAIVVAQNLFVVGDDGSLLAGEAGADWIWQDNLAFGPTAAARPGIALADPQLARGPDGLLRPTAAGPARRAVAANHAALKTDVDGQPRTAPGDIGSDQLSSAPVIRRPLVATDVGPVWYKR
;
A
#
# COMPACT_ATOMS: atom_id res chain seq x y z
N LYS A 1 -3.25 26.85 -3.34
CA LYS A 1 -4.08 26.91 -4.57
C LYS A 1 -3.24 27.45 -5.73
N GLY A 2 -3.42 26.94 -6.95
CA GLY A 2 -2.85 27.53 -8.18
C GLY A 2 -2.34 26.49 -9.16
N LYS A 3 -1.28 26.80 -9.91
CA LYS A 3 -0.57 25.84 -10.77
C LYS A 3 0.93 25.89 -10.50
N ASN A 4 1.64 24.76 -10.58
CA ASN A 4 3.12 24.69 -10.48
C ASN A 4 3.73 25.23 -9.18
N ASN A 5 2.99 25.24 -8.07
CA ASN A 5 3.52 25.64 -6.77
C ASN A 5 4.41 24.54 -6.18
N ARG A 6 5.43 24.94 -5.41
CA ARG A 6 6.30 24.02 -4.68
C ARG A 6 6.35 24.36 -3.19
N LEU A 7 6.02 23.40 -2.33
CA LEU A 7 6.30 23.42 -0.90
C LEU A 7 7.49 22.50 -0.66
N THR A 8 8.61 23.03 -0.15
CA THR A 8 9.81 22.21 0.05
C THR A 8 10.56 22.57 1.32
N ALA A 9 11.31 21.62 1.88
CA ALA A 9 12.20 21.82 3.02
C ALA A 9 11.53 22.53 4.21
N SER A 10 10.25 22.24 4.45
CA SER A 10 9.40 22.92 5.43
C SER A 10 9.01 21.99 6.57
N VAL A 11 8.76 22.56 7.75
CA VAL A 11 8.39 21.81 8.97
C VAL A 11 7.06 22.32 9.50
N VAL A 12 6.13 21.40 9.77
CA VAL A 12 4.99 21.64 10.65
C VAL A 12 4.97 20.54 11.70
N ASP A 13 5.28 20.90 12.94
CA ASP A 13 5.40 19.96 14.06
C ASP A 13 4.51 20.43 15.21
N GLY A 14 3.39 19.75 15.39
CA GLY A 14 2.37 20.12 16.36
C GLY A 14 1.32 21.10 15.83
N GLY A 15 0.17 21.12 16.50
CA GLY A 15 -0.89 22.09 16.26
C GLY A 15 -2.26 21.46 16.04
N THR A 16 -3.29 22.31 16.20
CA THR A 16 -4.70 21.93 16.12
C THR A 16 -5.38 22.39 14.82
N TYR A 17 -4.58 22.75 13.80
CA TYR A 17 -5.07 23.19 12.50
C TYR A 17 -6.00 22.14 11.85
N LYS A 18 -6.97 22.59 11.06
CA LYS A 18 -7.84 21.67 10.30
C LYS A 18 -7.00 20.73 9.43
N PHE A 19 -6.13 21.30 8.60
CA PHE A 19 -5.10 20.59 7.83
C PHE A 19 -3.76 21.27 8.09
N PHE A 20 -2.64 20.54 8.01
CA PHE A 20 -1.32 21.19 7.91
C PHE A 20 -1.09 21.69 6.48
N VAL A 21 -1.53 20.92 5.49
CA VAL A 21 -1.47 21.30 4.08
C VAL A 21 -2.79 20.97 3.39
N HIS A 22 -3.36 21.95 2.70
CA HIS A 22 -4.55 21.81 1.87
C HIS A 22 -4.24 22.25 0.44
N VAL A 23 -4.38 21.33 -0.50
CA VAL A 23 -3.87 21.46 -1.87
C VAL A 23 -5.04 21.58 -2.85
N GLU A 24 -5.02 22.64 -3.64
CA GLU A 24 -5.99 22.93 -4.71
C GLU A 24 -5.25 23.35 -5.98
N GLY A 25 -5.73 22.90 -7.14
CA GLY A 25 -5.18 23.28 -8.46
C GLY A 25 -4.43 22.14 -9.12
N THR A 26 -3.36 22.43 -9.89
CA THR A 26 -2.63 21.40 -10.66
C THR A 26 -1.11 21.51 -10.53
N ASP A 27 -0.41 20.41 -10.79
CA ASP A 27 1.04 20.31 -10.98
C ASP A 27 1.87 20.80 -9.79
N HIS A 28 1.35 20.65 -8.56
CA HIS A 28 2.06 21.03 -7.34
C HIS A 28 3.08 19.97 -6.94
N ARG A 29 4.19 20.43 -6.34
CA ARG A 29 5.21 19.58 -5.74
C ARG A 29 5.31 19.84 -4.24
N ILE A 30 5.23 18.81 -3.43
CA ILE A 30 5.45 18.85 -1.99
C ILE A 30 6.58 17.88 -1.69
N ASP A 31 7.75 18.40 -1.34
CA ASP A 31 8.95 17.56 -1.22
C ASP A 31 9.89 17.93 -0.08
N HIS A 32 10.59 16.95 0.49
CA HIS A 32 11.54 17.17 1.57
C HIS A 32 10.94 17.94 2.78
N CYS A 33 9.65 17.80 3.04
CA CYS A 33 9.00 18.42 4.20
C CYS A 33 8.89 17.43 5.38
N TYR A 34 8.72 17.97 6.59
CA TYR A 34 8.43 17.22 7.80
C TYR A 34 7.09 17.65 8.37
N PHE A 35 6.19 16.69 8.59
CA PHE A 35 4.86 16.92 9.15
C PHE A 35 4.64 15.94 10.31
N ALA A 36 4.48 16.45 11.53
CA ALA A 36 4.35 15.60 12.72
C ALA A 36 3.44 16.19 13.80
N ASN A 37 3.04 15.36 14.75
CA ASN A 37 2.36 15.72 16.00
C ASN A 37 1.04 16.52 15.82
N LYS A 38 0.35 16.36 14.67
CA LYS A 38 -1.02 16.88 14.50
C LYS A 38 -1.98 16.18 15.46
N SER A 39 -2.64 16.93 16.33
CA SER A 39 -3.55 16.39 17.35
C SER A 39 -5.04 16.61 17.05
N SER A 40 -5.35 17.47 16.07
CA SER A 40 -6.72 17.75 15.63
C SER A 40 -7.25 16.71 14.64
N ALA A 41 -8.57 16.64 14.53
CA ALA A 41 -9.26 15.89 13.48
C ALA A 41 -9.00 16.48 12.07
N ASN A 42 -9.38 15.71 11.06
CA ASN A 42 -9.09 15.86 9.62
C ASN A 42 -7.66 15.48 9.24
N PRO A 43 -7.42 15.20 7.94
CA PRO A 43 -6.12 14.76 7.46
C PRO A 43 -4.96 15.72 7.80
N THR A 44 -3.74 15.19 7.87
CA THR A 44 -2.54 16.04 7.93
C THR A 44 -2.40 16.80 6.62
N LEU A 45 -2.55 16.10 5.50
CA LEU A 45 -2.52 16.66 4.14
C LEU A 45 -3.79 16.26 3.37
N GLN A 46 -4.51 17.26 2.85
CA GLN A 46 -5.69 17.09 2.01
C GLN A 46 -5.40 17.57 0.58
N ILE A 47 -5.74 16.76 -0.42
CA ILE A 47 -5.76 17.15 -1.83
C ILE A 47 -7.20 17.25 -2.32
N GLU A 48 -7.57 18.37 -2.92
CA GLU A 48 -8.83 18.53 -3.66
C GLU A 48 -8.70 17.96 -5.08
N VAL A 49 -9.77 17.33 -5.57
CA VAL A 49 -9.81 16.74 -6.90
C VAL A 49 -10.91 17.41 -7.72
N ASP A 50 -10.51 18.00 -8.84
CA ASP A 50 -11.42 18.62 -9.79
C ASP A 50 -12.05 17.54 -10.70
N PRO A 51 -13.37 17.61 -10.99
CA PRO A 51 -14.05 16.58 -11.77
C PRO A 51 -13.65 16.54 -13.25
N LYS A 52 -13.03 17.59 -13.78
CA LYS A 52 -12.68 17.72 -15.20
C LYS A 52 -11.16 17.69 -15.43
N THR A 53 -10.39 18.14 -14.45
CA THR A 53 -8.95 18.39 -14.61
C THR A 53 -8.14 17.59 -13.59
N PRO A 54 -7.48 16.50 -14.00
CA PRO A 54 -6.54 15.80 -13.13
C PRO A 54 -5.42 16.72 -12.65
N ASN A 55 -5.06 16.60 -11.37
CA ASN A 55 -4.17 17.55 -10.71
C ASN A 55 -2.68 17.23 -10.84
N HIS A 56 -2.27 16.00 -11.17
CA HIS A 56 -0.88 15.63 -11.41
C HIS A 56 0.10 16.06 -10.30
N HIS A 57 -0.36 16.12 -9.05
CA HIS A 57 0.48 16.53 -7.93
C HIS A 57 1.57 15.49 -7.63
N ARG A 58 2.70 15.95 -7.09
CA ARG A 58 3.83 15.10 -6.69
C ARG A 58 4.18 15.34 -5.23
N LEU A 59 4.01 14.31 -4.41
CA LEU A 59 4.41 14.28 -3.01
C LEU A 59 5.60 13.33 -2.88
N GLU A 60 6.80 13.85 -2.65
CA GLU A 60 8.00 13.02 -2.64
C GLU A 60 9.05 13.37 -1.59
N ARG A 61 9.69 12.35 -1.01
CA ARG A 61 10.76 12.51 -0.01
C ARG A 61 10.33 13.33 1.21
N ASN A 62 9.04 13.31 1.54
CA ASN A 62 8.56 13.89 2.78
C ASN A 62 8.69 12.89 3.93
N HIS A 63 8.83 13.41 5.14
CA HIS A 63 8.77 12.66 6.37
C HIS A 63 7.48 13.01 7.11
N PHE A 64 6.49 12.13 7.03
CA PHE A 64 5.32 12.16 7.88
C PHE A 64 5.68 11.45 9.19
N GLY A 65 5.96 12.25 10.21
CA GLY A 65 6.37 11.76 11.53
C GLY A 65 5.18 11.31 12.39
N PRO A 66 5.42 11.11 13.70
CA PRO A 66 4.41 10.58 14.60
C PRO A 66 3.11 11.36 14.56
N ARG A 67 1.98 10.63 14.52
CA ARG A 67 0.65 11.18 14.74
C ARG A 67 -0.07 10.25 15.70
N ALA A 68 -0.32 10.71 16.92
CA ALA A 68 -0.98 9.90 17.93
C ALA A 68 -2.41 9.51 17.52
N PRO A 69 -2.95 8.39 18.03
CA PRO A 69 -4.32 7.98 17.77
C PRO A 69 -5.33 9.08 18.07
N LEU A 70 -6.20 9.38 17.10
CA LEU A 70 -7.29 10.34 17.27
C LEU A 70 -8.45 9.75 18.09
N GLY A 71 -8.54 8.41 18.15
CA GLY A 71 -9.63 7.67 18.82
C GLY A 71 -10.96 7.67 18.08
N ARG A 72 -11.01 8.24 16.87
CA ARG A 72 -12.17 8.30 15.98
C ARG A 72 -11.73 8.50 14.53
N ASN A 73 -12.67 8.39 13.60
CA ASN A 73 -12.48 8.69 12.18
C ASN A 73 -12.00 10.15 11.95
N GLY A 74 -11.22 10.38 10.89
CA GLY A 74 -10.68 11.68 10.52
C GLY A 74 -9.22 11.88 10.95
N GLY A 75 -8.51 10.79 11.18
CA GLY A 75 -7.13 10.76 11.65
C GLY A 75 -6.10 10.64 10.53
N GLU A 76 -6.51 10.71 9.25
CA GLU A 76 -5.70 10.25 8.12
C GLU A 76 -4.42 11.08 7.96
N THR A 77 -3.29 10.47 7.59
CA THR A 77 -2.09 11.28 7.31
C THR A 77 -2.24 12.00 5.97
N ILE A 78 -2.63 11.27 4.93
CA ILE A 78 -2.93 11.84 3.61
C ILE A 78 -4.35 11.44 3.20
N ARG A 79 -5.09 12.39 2.63
CA ARG A 79 -6.32 12.11 1.88
C ARG A 79 -6.29 12.77 0.51
N ILE A 80 -6.57 11.98 -0.53
CA ILE A 80 -6.63 12.46 -1.92
C ILE A 80 -8.09 12.38 -2.38
N GLY A 81 -8.75 13.53 -2.42
CA GLY A 81 -10.18 13.65 -2.74
C GLY A 81 -11.13 13.39 -1.57
N TYR A 82 -12.41 13.29 -1.91
CA TYR A 82 -13.52 12.90 -1.04
C TYR A 82 -14.42 11.90 -1.76
N SER A 83 -15.38 11.30 -1.06
CA SER A 83 -16.40 10.43 -1.69
C SER A 83 -17.10 11.10 -2.88
N HIS A 84 -17.51 12.36 -2.77
CA HIS A 84 -18.18 13.07 -3.87
C HIS A 84 -17.26 13.43 -5.06
N GLN A 85 -15.94 13.28 -4.90
CA GLN A 85 -14.93 13.48 -5.95
C GLN A 85 -14.35 12.14 -6.44
N SER A 86 -14.82 11.00 -5.94
CA SER A 86 -14.12 9.72 -6.11
C SER A 86 -14.12 9.20 -7.54
N MET A 87 -15.13 9.57 -8.33
CA MET A 87 -15.23 9.18 -9.74
C MET A 87 -14.33 10.03 -10.64
N SER A 88 -13.58 10.98 -10.08
CA SER A 88 -12.68 11.88 -10.80
C SER A 88 -11.24 11.40 -10.71
N ASN A 89 -10.50 11.56 -11.80
CA ASN A 89 -9.09 11.21 -11.86
C ASN A 89 -8.25 12.32 -11.25
N SER A 90 -7.41 11.99 -10.27
CA SER A 90 -6.46 12.94 -9.69
C SER A 90 -5.09 12.85 -10.34
N ARG A 91 -4.60 11.64 -10.60
CA ARG A 91 -3.23 11.39 -11.08
C ARG A 91 -2.15 11.96 -10.15
N THR A 92 -2.45 12.04 -8.85
CA THR A 92 -1.42 12.38 -7.84
C THR A 92 -0.43 11.22 -7.73
N THR A 93 0.85 11.55 -7.67
CA THR A 93 1.92 10.61 -7.33
C THR A 93 2.41 10.89 -5.91
N VAL A 94 2.29 9.89 -5.04
CA VAL A 94 2.87 9.85 -3.69
C VAL A 94 4.00 8.83 -3.72
N GLN A 95 5.25 9.31 -3.73
CA GLN A 95 6.39 8.43 -3.90
C GLN A 95 7.56 8.74 -2.97
N GLU A 96 8.32 7.72 -2.59
CA GLU A 96 9.54 7.89 -1.79
C GLU A 96 9.33 8.69 -0.49
N ASN A 97 8.16 8.59 0.16
CA ASN A 97 7.90 9.22 1.46
C ASN A 97 8.09 8.23 2.60
N LEU A 98 8.48 8.74 3.77
CA LEU A 98 8.48 7.98 5.02
C LEU A 98 7.25 8.35 5.85
N PHE A 99 6.50 7.33 6.26
CA PHE A 99 5.45 7.39 7.26
C PHE A 99 5.98 6.69 8.50
N ASP A 100 6.23 7.43 9.57
CA ASP A 100 6.79 6.94 10.83
C ASP A 100 5.78 7.15 11.96
N ARG A 101 5.22 6.06 12.51
CA ARG A 101 4.25 6.09 13.63
C ARG A 101 3.05 7.01 13.35
N CYS A 102 2.56 6.94 12.12
CA CYS A 102 1.34 7.63 11.70
C CYS A 102 0.09 6.87 12.18
N ASP A 103 -0.25 7.02 13.46
CA ASP A 103 -1.23 6.19 14.17
C ASP A 103 -2.61 6.87 14.30
N GLY A 104 -2.85 7.95 13.55
CA GLY A 104 -4.04 8.78 13.73
C GLY A 104 -5.35 8.00 13.61
N GLU A 105 -5.42 7.04 12.68
CA GLU A 105 -6.51 6.09 12.50
C GLU A 105 -6.10 4.94 11.55
N ILE A 106 -7.06 4.07 11.19
CA ILE A 106 -6.83 2.91 10.31
C ILE A 106 -6.39 3.32 8.88
N GLU A 107 -6.77 4.50 8.38
CA GLU A 107 -6.34 5.00 7.07
C GLU A 107 -5.12 5.94 7.20
N ILE A 108 -3.89 5.41 7.07
CA ILE A 108 -2.68 6.26 6.98
C ILE A 108 -2.79 7.13 5.73
N ILE A 109 -3.09 6.47 4.61
CA ILE A 109 -3.47 7.11 3.35
C ILE A 109 -4.88 6.68 3.02
N SER A 110 -5.75 7.65 2.77
CA SER A 110 -7.10 7.46 2.24
C SER A 110 -7.15 7.97 0.80
N SER A 111 -6.95 7.10 -0.20
CA SER A 111 -7.17 7.41 -1.61
C SER A 111 -8.66 7.47 -1.91
N LYS A 112 -9.18 8.62 -2.36
CA LYS A 112 -10.60 8.84 -2.67
C LYS A 112 -10.75 9.50 -4.04
N SER A 113 -10.00 9.02 -5.02
CA SER A 113 -10.00 9.45 -6.41
C SER A 113 -9.30 8.41 -7.28
N GLY A 114 -9.42 8.55 -8.61
CA GLY A 114 -8.83 7.62 -9.57
C GLY A 114 -7.42 7.97 -10.06
N GLU A 115 -6.75 6.96 -10.61
CA GLU A 115 -5.47 7.03 -11.34
C GLU A 115 -4.28 7.57 -10.53
N ASN A 116 -4.32 7.50 -9.20
CA ASN A 116 -3.18 7.85 -8.35
C ASN A 116 -2.08 6.79 -8.37
N ILE A 117 -0.86 7.19 -8.06
CA ILE A 117 0.31 6.32 -7.95
C ILE A 117 0.88 6.43 -6.53
N TYR A 118 1.02 5.30 -5.85
CA TYR A 118 1.68 5.15 -4.56
C TYR A 118 2.90 4.26 -4.72
N ARG A 119 4.10 4.83 -4.73
CA ARG A 119 5.31 4.08 -5.11
C ARG A 119 6.48 4.27 -4.17
N ALA A 120 7.17 3.19 -3.80
CA ALA A 120 8.43 3.27 -3.04
C ALA A 120 8.32 4.05 -1.71
N ASN A 121 7.12 4.13 -1.12
CA ASN A 121 6.96 4.71 0.20
C ASN A 121 7.33 3.69 1.28
N THR A 122 7.78 4.17 2.43
CA THR A 122 8.05 3.32 3.60
C THR A 122 7.08 3.67 4.73
N PHE A 123 6.37 2.67 5.24
CA PHE A 123 5.52 2.75 6.42
C PHE A 123 6.21 1.99 7.54
N ARG A 124 6.60 2.70 8.61
CA ARG A 124 7.32 2.12 9.73
C ARG A 124 6.54 2.35 11.02
N ASP A 125 6.24 1.24 11.68
CA ASP A 125 5.54 1.20 12.96
C ASP A 125 4.27 2.04 12.95
N CYS A 126 3.50 2.01 11.85
CA CYS A 126 2.25 2.74 11.75
C CYS A 126 1.07 1.86 12.17
N ASP A 127 0.14 2.43 12.93
CA ASP A 127 -1.10 1.77 13.38
C ASP A 127 -2.26 1.91 12.38
N GLY A 128 -2.01 1.57 11.11
CA GLY A 128 -3.01 1.67 10.04
C GLY A 128 -2.56 1.07 8.71
N MET A 129 -3.23 1.45 7.62
CA MET A 129 -3.06 0.89 6.27
C MET A 129 -2.99 1.98 5.19
N LEU A 130 -2.42 1.63 4.02
CA LEU A 130 -2.70 2.34 2.78
C LEU A 130 -4.06 1.86 2.25
N THR A 131 -5.06 2.73 2.26
CA THR A 131 -6.40 2.39 1.78
C THR A 131 -6.71 3.06 0.44
N LEU A 132 -6.98 2.24 -0.57
CA LEU A 132 -7.71 2.61 -1.76
C LEU A 132 -9.19 2.65 -1.40
N ARG A 133 -9.67 3.80 -0.90
CA ARG A 133 -10.95 3.90 -0.18
C ARG A 133 -12.12 4.13 -1.12
N HIS A 134 -11.91 5.00 -2.12
CA HIS A 134 -12.81 5.23 -3.24
C HIS A 134 -12.00 5.59 -4.50
N GLY A 135 -12.65 5.48 -5.66
CA GLY A 135 -12.03 5.76 -6.95
C GLY A 135 -11.16 4.60 -7.44
N ASP A 136 -10.90 4.58 -8.75
CA ASP A 136 -10.48 3.37 -9.46
C ASP A 136 -9.11 3.55 -10.14
N ARG A 137 -8.54 2.46 -10.67
CA ARG A 137 -7.30 2.50 -11.50
C ARG A 137 -6.07 3.07 -10.80
N ASN A 138 -6.05 3.03 -9.47
CA ASN A 138 -4.88 3.39 -8.67
C ASN A 138 -3.78 2.31 -8.77
N VAL A 139 -2.52 2.74 -8.69
CA VAL A 139 -1.33 1.88 -8.69
C VAL A 139 -0.63 1.95 -7.34
N VAL A 140 -0.34 0.81 -6.72
CA VAL A 140 0.42 0.67 -5.48
C VAL A 140 1.62 -0.24 -5.74
N ASP A 141 2.80 0.35 -5.95
CA ASP A 141 3.97 -0.35 -6.48
C ASP A 141 5.21 -0.19 -5.59
N GLY A 142 5.79 -1.31 -5.14
CA GLY A 142 7.11 -1.30 -4.50
C GLY A 142 7.17 -0.57 -3.15
N ASN A 143 6.08 -0.54 -2.38
CA ASN A 143 6.07 0.09 -1.05
C ASN A 143 6.54 -0.91 0.01
N PHE A 144 7.11 -0.37 1.10
CA PHE A 144 7.65 -1.14 2.22
C PHE A 144 6.81 -0.89 3.47
N PHE A 145 6.29 -1.94 4.10
CA PHE A 145 5.52 -1.87 5.34
C PHE A 145 6.23 -2.68 6.42
N PHE A 146 6.62 -2.02 7.50
CA PHE A 146 7.19 -2.63 8.70
C PHE A 146 6.21 -2.38 9.84
N GLY A 147 5.38 -3.36 10.16
CA GLY A 147 4.23 -3.17 11.05
C GLY A 147 4.58 -3.00 12.52
N GLY A 148 5.78 -3.41 12.95
CA GLY A 148 6.21 -3.35 14.35
C GLY A 148 5.30 -4.11 15.32
N ARG A 149 4.44 -5.00 14.78
CA ARG A 149 3.32 -5.64 15.48
C ARG A 149 2.36 -4.67 16.20
N LYS A 150 2.18 -3.45 15.70
CA LYS A 150 1.15 -2.55 16.27
C LYS A 150 -0.26 -3.12 16.01
N PRO A 151 -1.22 -3.01 16.96
CA PRO A 151 -2.50 -3.74 16.88
C PRO A 151 -3.31 -3.54 15.60
N ASN A 152 -3.27 -2.34 15.01
CA ASN A 152 -3.96 -1.98 13.77
C ASN A 152 -3.02 -1.86 12.55
N SER A 153 -1.73 -2.21 12.70
CA SER A 153 -0.81 -2.26 11.57
C SER A 153 -1.32 -3.22 10.49
N GLY A 154 -1.38 -2.74 9.25
CA GLY A 154 -1.72 -3.53 8.07
C GLY A 154 -0.99 -3.01 6.84
N GLY A 155 -1.05 -3.77 5.75
CA GLY A 155 -0.49 -3.35 4.48
C GLY A 155 -1.47 -2.48 3.68
N ILE A 156 -2.17 -3.12 2.75
CA ILE A 156 -2.94 -2.44 1.70
C ILE A 156 -4.40 -2.87 1.77
N ARG A 157 -5.32 -1.91 1.69
CA ARG A 157 -6.77 -2.18 1.62
C ARG A 157 -7.33 -1.70 0.28
N ILE A 158 -8.00 -2.59 -0.43
CA ILE A 158 -8.48 -2.42 -1.81
C ILE A 158 -10.01 -2.37 -1.81
N ILE A 159 -10.57 -1.28 -2.36
CA ILE A 159 -12.00 -1.04 -2.61
C ILE A 159 -12.07 -0.32 -3.96
N GLY A 160 -13.02 -0.69 -4.83
CA GLY A 160 -13.12 -0.14 -6.18
C GLY A 160 -12.39 -0.98 -7.22
N GLU A 161 -12.24 -0.43 -8.43
CA GLU A 161 -11.99 -1.22 -9.63
C GLU A 161 -10.61 -1.00 -10.24
N ASP A 162 -10.10 -2.02 -10.94
CA ASP A 162 -8.94 -1.94 -11.85
C ASP A 162 -7.63 -1.49 -11.17
N HIS A 163 -7.47 -1.78 -9.88
CA HIS A 163 -6.26 -1.46 -9.13
C HIS A 163 -5.10 -2.38 -9.50
N VAL A 164 -3.88 -1.84 -9.51
CA VAL A 164 -2.65 -2.63 -9.71
C VAL A 164 -1.79 -2.52 -8.45
N VAL A 165 -1.60 -3.64 -7.76
CA VAL A 165 -0.86 -3.75 -6.50
C VAL A 165 0.31 -4.70 -6.71
N THR A 166 1.51 -4.12 -6.89
CA THR A 166 2.71 -4.85 -7.33
C THR A 166 3.93 -4.62 -6.46
N ASN A 167 4.81 -5.61 -6.37
CA ASN A 167 6.14 -5.47 -5.77
C ASN A 167 6.18 -4.97 -4.31
N ASN A 168 5.05 -4.94 -3.58
CA ASN A 168 5.05 -4.42 -2.22
C ASN A 168 5.65 -5.46 -1.26
N TYR A 169 6.46 -4.99 -0.31
CA TYR A 169 7.01 -5.79 0.77
C TYR A 169 6.29 -5.43 2.08
N ILE A 170 5.67 -6.41 2.73
CA ILE A 170 4.86 -6.21 3.94
C ILE A 170 5.34 -7.18 5.01
N GLU A 171 5.80 -6.66 6.15
CA GLU A 171 6.37 -7.45 7.23
C GLU A 171 5.76 -7.11 8.58
N GLY A 172 5.42 -8.14 9.36
CA GLY A 172 5.13 -7.98 10.80
C GLY A 172 3.86 -7.18 11.11
N VAL A 173 2.86 -7.26 10.24
CA VAL A 173 1.56 -6.58 10.38
C VAL A 173 0.54 -7.43 11.16
N MET A 174 -0.32 -6.78 11.94
CA MET A 174 -1.30 -7.46 12.82
C MET A 174 -2.69 -7.64 12.19
N LYS A 175 -3.15 -6.70 11.36
CA LYS A 175 -4.47 -6.76 10.70
C LYS A 175 -4.47 -7.60 9.43
N GLY A 176 -3.30 -7.76 8.80
CA GLY A 176 -3.14 -8.53 7.58
C GLY A 176 -2.35 -7.79 6.50
N GLY A 177 -1.92 -8.54 5.50
CA GLY A 177 -1.13 -8.05 4.39
C GLY A 177 -1.96 -7.19 3.43
N ILE A 178 -2.85 -7.84 2.68
CA ILE A 178 -3.70 -7.19 1.69
C ILE A 178 -5.16 -7.56 1.92
N TRP A 179 -6.02 -6.55 2.01
CA TRP A 179 -7.46 -6.70 2.17
C TRP A 179 -8.18 -6.37 0.88
N ILE A 180 -9.00 -7.29 0.40
CA ILE A 180 -9.82 -7.16 -0.81
C ILE A 180 -11.26 -7.04 -0.32
N THR A 181 -11.79 -5.83 -0.36
CA THR A 181 -12.97 -5.47 0.43
C THR A 181 -14.27 -5.79 -0.31
N SER A 182 -15.22 -6.36 0.42
CA SER A 182 -16.59 -6.57 -0.07
C SER A 182 -17.35 -5.26 -0.31
N GLY A 183 -18.31 -5.29 -1.22
CA GLY A 183 -19.08 -4.12 -1.66
C GLY A 183 -20.53 -4.11 -1.19
N VAL A 184 -21.16 -2.93 -1.27
CA VAL A 184 -22.58 -2.70 -1.04
C VAL A 184 -23.32 -2.70 -2.39
N PRO A 185 -24.45 -3.42 -2.54
CA PRO A 185 -25.27 -3.32 -3.75
C PRO A 185 -25.74 -1.89 -4.00
N ASN A 186 -25.62 -1.41 -5.25
CA ASN A 186 -25.96 -0.03 -5.63
C ASN A 186 -25.30 1.01 -4.69
N SER A 187 -24.03 0.80 -4.35
CA SER A 187 -23.28 1.59 -3.39
C SER A 187 -23.38 3.09 -3.67
N ALA A 188 -23.78 3.87 -2.66
CA ALA A 188 -23.60 5.32 -2.69
C ALA A 188 -22.09 5.68 -2.66
N LEU A 189 -21.74 6.88 -3.11
CA LEU A 189 -20.34 7.33 -3.21
C LEU A 189 -19.57 7.28 -1.88
N ASN A 190 -20.26 7.43 -0.75
CA ASN A 190 -19.67 7.36 0.60
C ASN A 190 -19.69 5.97 1.23
N GLN A 191 -20.17 4.94 0.52
CA GLN A 191 -20.20 3.55 0.97
C GLN A 191 -19.00 2.77 0.39
N TYR A 192 -19.19 1.52 -0.03
CA TYR A 192 -18.14 0.61 -0.48
C TYR A 192 -18.52 0.03 -1.83
N PHE A 193 -17.86 0.49 -2.89
CA PHE A 193 -17.89 -0.21 -4.16
C PHE A 193 -17.16 -1.56 -4.00
N VAL A 194 -17.66 -2.59 -4.69
CA VAL A 194 -17.02 -3.90 -4.63
C VAL A 194 -15.62 -3.82 -5.25
N ALA A 195 -14.64 -4.51 -4.66
CA ALA A 195 -13.35 -4.65 -5.29
C ALA A 195 -13.47 -5.54 -6.54
N GLN A 196 -13.05 -5.07 -7.70
CA GLN A 196 -13.19 -5.81 -8.95
C GLN A 196 -12.00 -5.59 -9.90
N ARG A 197 -11.59 -6.63 -10.63
CA ARG A 197 -10.51 -6.57 -11.66
C ARG A 197 -9.17 -6.05 -11.13
N ALA A 198 -8.89 -6.21 -9.84
CA ALA A 198 -7.59 -5.85 -9.29
C ALA A 198 -6.52 -6.88 -9.67
N VAL A 199 -5.32 -6.40 -9.95
CA VAL A 199 -4.12 -7.23 -10.15
C VAL A 199 -3.25 -7.12 -8.91
N ILE A 200 -3.05 -8.23 -8.22
CA ILE A 200 -2.20 -8.35 -7.04
C ILE A 200 -1.06 -9.29 -7.42
N ALA A 201 0.09 -8.73 -7.78
CA ALA A 201 1.18 -9.53 -8.34
C ALA A 201 2.56 -9.21 -7.78
N GLY A 202 3.40 -10.22 -7.60
CA GLY A 202 4.78 -10.01 -7.17
C GLY A 202 4.90 -9.34 -5.80
N ASN A 203 3.94 -9.46 -4.90
CA ASN A 203 4.06 -8.91 -3.54
C ASN A 203 4.71 -9.95 -2.63
N THR A 204 5.40 -9.50 -1.57
CA THR A 204 5.93 -10.35 -0.51
C THR A 204 5.29 -9.95 0.82
N VAL A 205 4.60 -10.87 1.47
CA VAL A 205 4.03 -10.69 2.82
C VAL A 205 4.69 -11.67 3.77
N VAL A 206 5.30 -11.20 4.85
CA VAL A 206 6.09 -12.03 5.77
C VAL A 206 5.69 -11.76 7.21
N ALA A 207 5.55 -12.83 8.00
CA ALA A 207 5.25 -12.77 9.43
C ALA A 207 4.00 -11.92 9.75
N SER A 208 2.99 -11.98 8.87
CA SER A 208 1.68 -11.39 9.16
C SER A 208 0.97 -12.21 10.23
N ALA A 209 0.53 -11.56 11.31
CA ALA A 209 -0.32 -12.18 12.32
C ALA A 209 -1.82 -12.10 11.96
N GLY A 210 -2.19 -11.22 11.03
CA GLY A 210 -3.48 -11.28 10.33
C GLY A 210 -3.38 -12.13 9.06
N PRO A 211 -4.47 -12.29 8.29
CA PRO A 211 -4.42 -12.98 7.01
C PRO A 211 -3.43 -12.29 6.05
N CYS A 212 -2.59 -13.07 5.36
CA CYS A 212 -1.78 -12.52 4.26
C CYS A 212 -2.68 -11.88 3.19
N LEU A 213 -3.78 -12.55 2.84
CA LEU A 213 -4.87 -12.02 2.02
C LEU A 213 -6.23 -12.18 2.71
N ASP A 214 -6.97 -11.10 2.89
CA ASP A 214 -8.41 -11.16 3.17
C ASP A 214 -9.18 -11.01 1.86
N LEU A 215 -9.92 -12.04 1.48
CA LEU A 215 -10.54 -12.19 0.16
C LEU A 215 -11.92 -11.57 0.06
N ALA A 216 -12.52 -11.20 1.19
CA ALA A 216 -13.86 -10.63 1.28
C ALA A 216 -13.97 -9.72 2.51
N ALA A 217 -13.01 -8.82 2.66
CA ALA A 217 -12.83 -8.06 3.88
C ALA A 217 -14.12 -7.28 4.23
N GLY A 218 -14.62 -7.53 5.44
CA GLY A 218 -15.80 -6.88 5.99
C GLY A 218 -17.16 -7.30 5.40
N LEU A 219 -17.23 -8.41 4.64
CA LEU A 219 -18.47 -9.04 4.24
C LEU A 219 -19.42 -9.24 5.44
N GLY A 220 -20.71 -8.95 5.25
CA GLY A 220 -21.73 -9.02 6.30
C GLY A 220 -21.80 -7.78 7.21
N GLY A 221 -20.80 -6.91 7.19
CA GLY A 221 -20.78 -5.66 7.94
C GLY A 221 -21.11 -4.44 7.07
N ALA A 222 -21.76 -3.42 7.66
CA ALA A 222 -22.03 -2.14 6.99
C ALA A 222 -22.76 -2.24 5.63
N GLY A 223 -23.65 -3.23 5.50
CA GLY A 223 -24.42 -3.49 4.27
C GLY A 223 -23.62 -4.15 3.13
N ARG A 224 -22.36 -4.57 3.38
CA ARG A 224 -21.54 -5.23 2.37
C ARG A 224 -22.00 -6.67 2.18
N THR A 225 -22.63 -6.96 1.05
CA THR A 225 -23.12 -8.29 0.67
C THR A 225 -22.55 -8.77 -0.67
N LEU A 226 -21.86 -7.91 -1.42
CA LEU A 226 -21.18 -8.28 -2.66
C LEU A 226 -19.76 -8.76 -2.36
N ARG A 227 -19.36 -9.89 -2.93
CA ARG A 227 -18.00 -10.42 -2.84
C ARG A 227 -17.13 -9.83 -3.96
N PRO A 228 -15.81 -9.69 -3.76
CA PRO A 228 -14.92 -9.23 -4.82
C PRO A 228 -14.87 -10.17 -6.02
N GLU A 229 -14.68 -9.60 -7.21
CA GLU A 229 -14.81 -10.29 -8.51
C GLU A 229 -13.59 -10.06 -9.42
N ALA A 230 -13.31 -11.04 -10.27
CA ALA A 230 -12.28 -10.99 -11.32
C ALA A 230 -10.88 -10.57 -10.82
N ILE A 231 -10.51 -10.99 -9.60
CA ILE A 231 -9.21 -10.63 -9.01
C ILE A 231 -8.12 -11.56 -9.55
N VAL A 232 -6.99 -11.00 -9.94
CA VAL A 232 -5.78 -11.74 -10.31
C VAL A 232 -4.81 -11.73 -9.14
N VAL A 233 -4.43 -12.91 -8.67
CA VAL A 233 -3.41 -13.11 -7.64
C VAL A 233 -2.28 -13.94 -8.23
N ALA A 234 -1.18 -13.28 -8.60
CA ALA A 234 -0.11 -13.91 -9.37
C ALA A 234 1.30 -13.67 -8.80
N GLN A 235 2.12 -14.71 -8.71
CA GLN A 235 3.56 -14.55 -8.41
C GLN A 235 3.84 -13.86 -7.06
N ASN A 236 2.92 -13.97 -6.09
CA ASN A 236 3.12 -13.44 -4.74
C ASN A 236 3.81 -14.48 -3.84
N LEU A 237 4.59 -13.98 -2.88
CA LEU A 237 5.24 -14.76 -1.86
C LEU A 237 4.60 -14.49 -0.49
N PHE A 238 4.07 -15.52 0.15
CA PHE A 238 3.43 -15.42 1.45
C PHE A 238 4.15 -16.29 2.49
N VAL A 239 4.68 -15.68 3.54
CA VAL A 239 5.20 -16.38 4.71
C VAL A 239 4.29 -16.04 5.88
N VAL A 240 3.41 -16.97 6.22
CA VAL A 240 2.41 -16.82 7.27
C VAL A 240 3.12 -16.79 8.63
N GLY A 241 2.77 -15.82 9.48
CA GLY A 241 3.28 -15.77 10.86
C GLY A 241 2.68 -16.88 11.73
N ASP A 242 3.25 -17.11 12.91
CA ASP A 242 2.84 -18.21 13.80
C ASP A 242 1.35 -18.15 14.18
N ASP A 243 0.83 -16.95 14.41
CA ASP A 243 -0.58 -16.69 14.75
C ASP A 243 -1.44 -16.30 13.53
N GLY A 244 -0.84 -16.27 12.34
CA GLY A 244 -1.46 -15.76 11.12
C GLY A 244 -2.25 -16.80 10.33
N SER A 245 -2.89 -16.34 9.26
CA SER A 245 -3.45 -17.22 8.23
C SER A 245 -2.96 -16.83 6.84
N LEU A 246 -2.94 -17.77 5.90
CA LEU A 246 -2.68 -17.42 4.51
C LEU A 246 -3.84 -16.60 3.93
N LEU A 247 -5.05 -17.11 4.09
CA LEU A 247 -6.28 -16.54 3.54
C LEU A 247 -7.32 -16.33 4.66
N ALA A 248 -8.16 -15.31 4.50
CA ALA A 248 -9.43 -15.18 5.18
C ALA A 248 -10.55 -14.95 4.16
N GLY A 249 -11.75 -15.48 4.43
CA GLY A 249 -12.87 -15.43 3.49
C GLY A 249 -12.70 -16.36 2.29
N GLU A 250 -13.56 -16.18 1.28
CA GLU A 250 -13.60 -17.03 0.09
C GLU A 250 -13.51 -16.18 -1.16
N ALA A 251 -12.68 -16.63 -2.11
CA ALA A 251 -12.56 -16.04 -3.44
C ALA A 251 -13.81 -16.30 -4.28
N GLY A 252 -14.09 -15.39 -5.22
CA GLY A 252 -15.04 -15.64 -6.30
C GLY A 252 -14.54 -16.72 -7.27
N ALA A 253 -15.48 -17.34 -8.00
CA ALA A 253 -15.17 -18.41 -8.95
C ALA A 253 -14.37 -17.94 -10.18
N ASP A 254 -14.39 -16.64 -10.45
CA ASP A 254 -13.74 -15.95 -11.57
C ASP A 254 -12.34 -15.41 -11.22
N TRP A 255 -11.84 -15.70 -10.01
CA TRP A 255 -10.49 -15.31 -9.61
C TRP A 255 -9.43 -16.14 -10.32
N ILE A 256 -8.33 -15.49 -10.70
CA ILE A 256 -7.17 -16.15 -11.30
C ILE A 256 -6.08 -16.24 -10.25
N TRP A 257 -5.68 -17.48 -9.94
CA TRP A 257 -4.55 -17.78 -9.05
C TRP A 257 -3.43 -18.38 -9.89
N GLN A 258 -2.25 -17.75 -9.89
CA GLN A 258 -1.15 -18.20 -10.73
C GLN A 258 0.20 -18.08 -10.01
N ASP A 259 0.95 -19.18 -9.98
CA ASP A 259 2.36 -19.20 -9.59
C ASP A 259 2.68 -18.48 -8.25
N ASN A 260 1.78 -18.54 -7.27
CA ASN A 260 2.09 -18.01 -5.93
C ASN A 260 2.83 -19.06 -5.11
N LEU A 261 3.64 -18.59 -4.17
CA LEU A 261 4.33 -19.44 -3.21
C LEU A 261 3.89 -19.07 -1.79
N ALA A 262 3.54 -20.07 -0.99
CA ALA A 262 3.22 -19.87 0.41
C ALA A 262 4.03 -20.81 1.31
N PHE A 263 4.30 -20.34 2.52
CA PHE A 263 4.94 -21.11 3.57
C PHE A 263 4.42 -20.67 4.94
N GLY A 264 4.47 -21.56 5.93
CA GLY A 264 4.05 -21.29 7.29
C GLY A 264 3.00 -22.29 7.80
N PRO A 265 2.69 -22.25 9.11
CA PRO A 265 1.98 -23.32 9.81
C PRO A 265 0.55 -23.54 9.31
N THR A 266 -0.13 -22.48 8.91
CA THR A 266 -1.52 -22.55 8.39
C THR A 266 -1.60 -22.39 6.87
N ALA A 267 -0.47 -22.43 6.17
CA ALA A 267 -0.46 -22.31 4.72
C ALA A 267 -1.03 -23.59 4.10
N ALA A 268 -1.99 -23.44 3.20
CA ALA A 268 -2.63 -24.55 2.51
C ALA A 268 -2.42 -24.43 1.00
N ALA A 269 -2.02 -25.54 0.36
CA ALA A 269 -1.88 -25.63 -1.08
C ALA A 269 -3.25 -25.49 -1.75
N ARG A 270 -3.28 -24.87 -2.93
CA ARG A 270 -4.46 -24.82 -3.81
C ARG A 270 -3.99 -24.57 -5.25
N PRO A 271 -4.83 -24.79 -6.27
CA PRO A 271 -4.49 -24.37 -7.64
C PRO A 271 -4.00 -22.92 -7.68
N GLY A 272 -2.79 -22.71 -8.21
CA GLY A 272 -2.13 -21.40 -8.27
C GLY A 272 -1.36 -20.97 -7.01
N ILE A 273 -1.32 -21.78 -5.94
CA ILE A 273 -0.47 -21.56 -4.75
C ILE A 273 0.27 -22.85 -4.39
N ALA A 274 1.59 -22.86 -4.60
CA ALA A 274 2.48 -23.91 -4.16
C ALA A 274 2.90 -23.71 -2.69
N LEU A 275 3.25 -24.81 -2.01
CA LEU A 275 3.84 -24.78 -0.67
C LEU A 275 5.31 -25.20 -0.71
N ALA A 276 6.21 -24.31 -0.31
CA ALA A 276 7.60 -24.64 -0.06
C ALA A 276 8.26 -23.55 0.79
N ASP A 277 9.21 -23.90 1.64
CA ASP A 277 10.02 -22.93 2.38
C ASP A 277 10.79 -22.05 1.38
N PRO A 278 10.52 -20.73 1.30
CA PRO A 278 11.20 -19.83 0.38
C PRO A 278 12.69 -19.61 0.71
N GLN A 279 13.17 -20.10 1.86
CA GLN A 279 14.54 -19.93 2.33
C GLN A 279 14.95 -18.46 2.31
N LEU A 280 14.18 -17.62 3.02
CA LEU A 280 14.45 -16.20 3.10
C LEU A 280 15.67 -15.91 3.99
N ALA A 281 16.51 -14.96 3.57
CA ALA A 281 17.58 -14.39 4.37
C ALA A 281 17.39 -12.88 4.49
N ARG A 282 17.72 -12.32 5.67
CA ARG A 282 17.64 -10.87 5.89
C ARG A 282 18.83 -10.17 5.25
N GLY A 283 18.56 -9.25 4.34
CA GLY A 283 19.54 -8.40 3.70
C GLY A 283 20.02 -7.25 4.60
N PRO A 284 21.08 -6.53 4.20
CA PRO A 284 21.63 -5.39 4.95
C PRO A 284 20.68 -4.18 5.01
N ASP A 285 19.71 -4.11 4.10
CA ASP A 285 18.62 -3.12 4.08
C ASP A 285 17.41 -3.53 4.94
N GLY A 286 17.51 -4.67 5.63
CA GLY A 286 16.48 -5.18 6.52
C GLY A 286 15.39 -6.00 5.86
N LEU A 287 15.40 -6.22 4.54
CA LEU A 287 14.37 -7.01 3.86
C LEU A 287 14.68 -8.52 3.92
N LEU A 288 13.65 -9.35 4.10
CA LEU A 288 13.75 -10.80 3.92
C LEU A 288 13.60 -11.15 2.43
N ARG A 289 14.66 -11.67 1.82
CA ARG A 289 14.71 -12.01 0.39
C ARG A 289 14.98 -13.50 0.17
N PRO A 290 14.45 -14.13 -0.89
CA PRO A 290 14.77 -15.52 -1.17
C PRO A 290 16.27 -15.71 -1.38
N THR A 291 16.86 -16.75 -0.79
CA THR A 291 18.25 -17.09 -1.10
C THR A 291 18.37 -17.62 -2.54
N ALA A 292 19.59 -17.75 -3.06
CA ALA A 292 19.82 -18.28 -4.42
C ALA A 292 19.35 -19.74 -4.58
N ALA A 293 19.22 -20.49 -3.49
CA ALA A 293 18.72 -21.88 -3.49
C ALA A 293 17.20 -21.97 -3.27
N GLY A 294 16.55 -20.85 -2.93
CA GLY A 294 15.15 -20.83 -2.54
C GLY A 294 14.19 -21.11 -3.71
N PRO A 295 13.07 -21.80 -3.47
CA PRO A 295 12.10 -22.20 -4.51
C PRO A 295 11.35 -21.03 -5.14
N ALA A 296 11.49 -19.80 -4.61
CA ALA A 296 10.96 -18.59 -5.23
C ALA A 296 11.82 -18.10 -6.41
N ARG A 297 13.08 -18.54 -6.52
CA ARG A 297 14.02 -18.07 -7.56
C ARG A 297 13.79 -18.78 -8.89
N ARG A 298 13.72 -18.00 -9.97
CA ARG A 298 13.50 -18.46 -11.35
C ARG A 298 12.31 -19.41 -11.48
N ALA A 299 11.32 -19.25 -10.59
CA ALA A 299 10.22 -20.16 -10.38
C ALA A 299 9.12 -20.05 -11.45
N VAL A 300 9.10 -18.94 -12.20
CA VAL A 300 8.11 -18.71 -13.26
C VAL A 300 8.76 -18.57 -14.63
N ALA A 301 8.16 -19.20 -15.65
CA ALA A 301 8.67 -19.14 -17.02
C ALA A 301 8.71 -17.70 -17.55
N ALA A 302 7.74 -16.86 -17.17
CA ALA A 302 7.68 -15.45 -17.50
C ALA A 302 7.10 -14.64 -16.33
N ASN A 303 7.58 -13.41 -16.17
CA ASN A 303 7.00 -12.46 -15.23
C ASN A 303 5.59 -12.08 -15.66
N HIS A 304 4.69 -11.88 -14.69
CA HIS A 304 3.37 -11.35 -14.96
C HIS A 304 3.47 -9.99 -15.67
N ALA A 305 2.56 -9.69 -16.60
CA ALA A 305 2.68 -8.52 -17.48
C ALA A 305 2.74 -7.17 -16.72
N ALA A 306 2.15 -7.10 -15.52
CA ALA A 306 2.21 -5.94 -14.65
C ALA A 306 3.58 -5.73 -13.97
N LEU A 307 4.44 -6.75 -13.91
CA LEU A 307 5.73 -6.72 -13.24
C LEU A 307 6.84 -6.32 -14.22
N LYS A 308 7.24 -5.05 -14.21
CA LYS A 308 8.32 -4.51 -15.06
C LYS A 308 9.64 -4.43 -14.34
N THR A 309 9.59 -3.93 -13.11
CA THR A 309 10.72 -3.92 -12.18
C THR A 309 10.35 -4.71 -10.93
N ASP A 310 11.33 -4.99 -10.09
CA ASP A 310 11.12 -5.48 -8.74
C ASP A 310 11.04 -4.31 -7.72
N VAL A 311 11.02 -4.65 -6.44
CA VAL A 311 10.92 -3.72 -5.32
C VAL A 311 12.12 -2.76 -5.23
N ASP A 312 13.30 -3.20 -5.68
CA ASP A 312 14.54 -2.42 -5.71
C ASP A 312 14.62 -1.51 -6.95
N GLY A 313 13.65 -1.63 -7.85
CA GLY A 313 13.57 -0.90 -9.12
C GLY A 313 14.43 -1.53 -10.22
N GLN A 314 14.92 -2.75 -10.02
CA GLN A 314 15.71 -3.49 -11.00
C GLN A 314 14.78 -4.12 -12.05
N PRO A 315 15.17 -4.18 -13.34
CA PRO A 315 14.36 -4.86 -14.36
C PRO A 315 14.19 -6.35 -14.05
N ARG A 316 12.95 -6.84 -14.19
CA ARG A 316 12.69 -8.27 -14.09
C ARG A 316 13.02 -8.98 -15.40
N THR A 317 13.71 -10.12 -15.30
CA THR A 317 14.08 -10.96 -16.45
C THR A 317 13.45 -12.35 -16.35
N ALA A 318 13.31 -13.05 -17.47
CA ALA A 318 12.77 -14.41 -17.49
C ALA A 318 13.89 -15.46 -17.42
N PRO A 319 13.65 -16.64 -16.80
CA PRO A 319 12.56 -16.93 -15.87
C PRO A 319 12.61 -16.02 -14.64
N GLY A 320 11.43 -15.66 -14.14
CA GLY A 320 11.23 -14.67 -13.08
C GLY A 320 11.17 -15.29 -11.69
N ASP A 321 11.27 -14.43 -10.68
CA ASP A 321 11.16 -14.80 -9.28
C ASP A 321 9.76 -14.49 -8.71
N ILE A 322 9.30 -15.33 -7.79
CA ILE A 322 8.06 -15.12 -7.02
C ILE A 322 8.34 -14.19 -5.83
N GLY A 323 7.42 -13.25 -5.58
CA GLY A 323 7.57 -12.23 -4.54
C GLY A 323 8.06 -10.90 -5.10
N SER A 324 8.37 -9.95 -4.22
CA SER A 324 8.68 -8.55 -4.56
C SER A 324 10.07 -8.31 -5.11
N ASP A 325 11.01 -9.21 -4.84
CA ASP A 325 12.42 -9.12 -5.21
C ASP A 325 12.73 -10.13 -6.32
N GLN A 326 13.54 -9.73 -7.31
CA GLN A 326 14.13 -10.66 -8.26
C GLN A 326 15.65 -10.54 -8.20
N LEU A 327 16.34 -11.68 -8.02
CA LEU A 327 17.79 -11.65 -7.85
C LEU A 327 18.44 -11.05 -9.09
N SER A 328 19.10 -9.91 -8.90
CA SER A 328 19.70 -9.14 -9.97
C SER A 328 20.96 -8.44 -9.48
N SER A 329 21.92 -8.28 -10.39
CA SER A 329 23.12 -7.48 -10.17
C SER A 329 22.98 -6.04 -10.67
N ALA A 330 21.80 -5.66 -11.17
CA ALA A 330 21.53 -4.28 -11.59
C ALA A 330 21.62 -3.31 -10.39
N PRO A 331 21.83 -2.00 -10.60
CA PRO A 331 21.82 -1.05 -9.50
C PRO A 331 20.47 -1.02 -8.76
N VAL A 332 20.51 -1.08 -7.43
CA VAL A 332 19.34 -0.84 -6.57
C VAL A 332 19.07 0.67 -6.55
N ILE A 333 17.85 1.07 -6.94
CA ILE A 333 17.43 2.48 -7.01
C ILE A 333 16.30 2.83 -6.04
N ARG A 334 15.66 1.81 -5.44
CA ARG A 334 14.64 1.94 -4.40
C ARG A 334 15.08 1.11 -3.20
N ARG A 335 14.82 1.60 -2.00
CA ARG A 335 15.07 0.89 -0.74
C ARG A 335 14.15 1.40 0.35
N PRO A 336 13.98 0.66 1.46
CA PRO A 336 13.36 1.18 2.66
C PRO A 336 14.00 2.52 3.09
N LEU A 337 13.15 3.51 3.35
CA LEU A 337 13.58 4.84 3.76
C LEU A 337 13.73 4.91 5.28
N VAL A 338 14.71 5.68 5.71
CA VAL A 338 14.90 6.11 7.11
C VAL A 338 14.79 7.63 7.19
N ALA A 339 14.74 8.18 8.42
CA ALA A 339 14.56 9.60 8.62
C ALA A 339 15.61 10.46 7.90
N THR A 340 16.85 9.99 7.75
CA THR A 340 17.92 10.73 7.04
C THR A 340 17.74 10.80 5.53
N ASP A 341 16.86 9.99 4.92
CA ASP A 341 16.67 9.93 3.47
C ASP A 341 15.65 10.96 2.95
N VAL A 342 14.84 11.51 3.85
CA VAL A 342 13.64 12.31 3.55
C VAL A 342 13.55 13.52 4.46
N GLY A 343 12.60 14.41 4.22
CA GLY A 343 12.38 15.61 5.03
C GLY A 343 13.48 16.68 4.85
N PRO A 344 13.43 17.78 5.62
CA PRO A 344 14.39 18.86 5.47
C PRO A 344 15.75 18.46 6.05
N VAL A 345 16.83 18.73 5.31
CA VAL A 345 18.21 18.45 5.75
C VAL A 345 18.65 19.32 6.93
N TRP A 346 18.02 20.48 7.11
CA TRP A 346 18.35 21.45 8.16
C TRP A 346 17.67 21.13 9.50
N TYR A 347 16.63 20.29 9.50
CA TYR A 347 15.82 20.03 10.68
C TYR A 347 16.26 18.74 11.39
N LYS A 348 16.69 18.89 12.65
CA LYS A 348 17.00 17.76 13.54
C LYS A 348 15.71 17.25 14.16
N ARG A 349 15.46 15.95 14.01
CA ARG A 349 14.21 15.25 14.35
C ARG A 349 14.37 14.40 15.59
#